data_AF-A0A1I8F0Q1-F1
#
_entry.id   AF-A0A1I8F0Q1-F1
#
_cell.length_a   1.000
_cell.length_b   1.000
_cell.length_c   1.000
_cell.angle_alpha   90.00
_cell.angle_beta   90.00
_cell.angle_gamma   90.00
#
_symmetry.space_group_name_H-M   'P 1'
#
loop_
_entity.id
_entity.type
_entity.pdbx_description
1 polymer ?
#
loop_
_entity_poly.entity_id
_entity_poly.type
_entity_poly.pdbx_seq_one_letter_code
_entity_poly.pdbx_strand_id
1 'polypeptide(L)'
;MNCKKDIECDTNYEPICGTDGITYVNRCRFIKTRCFNKTLLAAYNGECCINRCEQHWAPICDNHNVTHLNLCMFNVQNCIATRRFGQSLHIASNAACSNDACNMQCKPNNYQPVCASNGITYQNECELNNVICELNMQNHQWNWIRNDETKLELDYIGECCEEITGKCDENDNLSPICDSEGRTHNNICEYEQMACLSQRRFQTNLTIQYWDECCIDDCQREQTQMPLCDNTQTTHENWCKFRLAQCESHRRFNRTLQLAYIGECCMITNDDNCTDNNSICDTDGMTHRNLCTFHHKQCIMKRTKQKLINIAYYGKLFKHFGKKK
;
A
#
# COMPACT_ATOMS: atom_id res chain seq x y z
N MET A 1 -50.90 -4.13 -40.03
CA MET A 1 -49.64 -3.72 -40.69
C MET A 1 -48.65 -4.86 -40.62
N ASN A 2 -48.21 -5.39 -41.76
CA ASN A 2 -47.31 -6.53 -41.83
C ASN A 2 -45.86 -6.05 -41.70
N CYS A 3 -45.13 -6.50 -40.68
CA CYS A 3 -43.76 -6.05 -40.39
C CYS A 3 -42.78 -6.70 -41.38
N LYS A 4 -42.36 -5.95 -42.41
CA LYS A 4 -41.37 -6.44 -43.38
C LYS A 4 -39.96 -6.31 -42.80
N LYS A 5 -39.24 -7.44 -42.78
CA LYS A 5 -37.85 -7.52 -42.30
C LYS A 5 -36.87 -6.75 -43.23
N ASP A 6 -37.23 -6.66 -44.50
CA ASP A 6 -36.42 -6.08 -45.59
C ASP A 6 -36.70 -4.60 -45.85
N ILE A 7 -37.29 -3.88 -44.87
CA ILE A 7 -37.35 -2.42 -44.96
C ILE A 7 -35.91 -1.89 -44.88
N GLU A 8 -35.44 -1.35 -45.99
CA GLU A 8 -34.20 -0.61 -46.10
C GLU A 8 -34.44 0.80 -45.55
N CYS A 9 -33.68 1.16 -44.52
CA CYS A 9 -33.73 2.48 -43.92
C CYS A 9 -32.52 3.27 -44.40
N ASP A 10 -32.73 4.55 -44.70
CA ASP A 10 -31.65 5.49 -44.96
C ASP A 10 -30.68 5.58 -43.76
N THR A 11 -29.55 6.23 -44.00
CA THR A 11 -28.52 6.51 -43.01
C THR A 11 -28.58 7.95 -42.50
N ASN A 12 -29.71 8.65 -42.72
CA ASN A 12 -29.88 10.02 -42.23
C ASN A 12 -29.83 10.00 -40.70
N TYR A 13 -29.14 11.00 -40.12
CA TYR A 13 -28.94 11.09 -38.68
C TYR A 13 -29.96 12.03 -38.05
N GLU A 14 -31.06 11.45 -37.57
CA GLU A 14 -32.15 12.14 -36.88
C GLU A 14 -32.54 11.30 -35.65
N PRO A 15 -31.70 11.27 -34.62
CA PRO A 15 -31.77 10.24 -33.59
C PRO A 15 -33.06 10.33 -32.77
N ILE A 16 -33.51 9.17 -32.29
CA ILE A 16 -34.66 9.02 -31.40
C ILE A 16 -34.25 8.13 -30.24
N CYS A 17 -34.49 8.58 -29.01
CA CYS A 17 -34.31 7.74 -27.83
C CYS A 17 -35.54 6.88 -27.63
N GLY A 18 -35.38 5.57 -27.58
CA GLY A 18 -36.44 4.63 -27.23
C GLY A 18 -36.67 4.54 -25.71
N THR A 19 -37.84 4.06 -25.30
CA THR A 19 -38.13 3.73 -23.89
C THR A 19 -37.31 2.55 -23.36
N ASP A 20 -36.58 1.86 -24.23
CA ASP A 20 -35.58 0.84 -23.94
C ASP A 20 -34.18 1.41 -23.65
N GLY A 21 -34.02 2.74 -23.70
CA GLY A 21 -32.73 3.41 -23.49
C GLY A 21 -31.77 3.31 -24.68
N ILE A 22 -32.26 2.84 -25.85
CA ILE A 22 -31.46 2.72 -27.06
C ILE A 22 -31.65 3.95 -27.95
N THR A 23 -30.54 4.52 -28.43
CA THR A 23 -30.53 5.54 -29.48
C THR A 23 -30.72 4.89 -30.84
N TYR A 24 -31.83 5.20 -31.50
CA TYR A 24 -32.09 4.82 -32.88
C TYR A 24 -31.66 5.95 -33.80
N VAL A 25 -30.76 5.69 -34.76
CA VAL A 25 -30.17 6.71 -35.64
C VAL A 25 -31.18 7.53 -36.44
N ASN A 26 -32.37 6.97 -36.71
CA ASN A 26 -33.49 7.66 -37.33
C ASN A 26 -34.84 6.98 -37.06
N ARG A 27 -35.91 7.67 -37.45
CA ARG A 27 -37.29 7.21 -37.34
C ARG A 27 -37.57 5.89 -38.05
N CYS A 28 -36.94 5.64 -39.21
CA CYS A 28 -37.14 4.37 -39.92
C CYS A 28 -36.65 3.19 -39.09
N ARG A 29 -35.43 3.29 -38.53
CA ARG A 29 -34.85 2.26 -37.66
C ARG A 29 -35.68 2.06 -36.38
N PHE A 30 -36.15 3.13 -35.76
CA PHE A 30 -37.04 3.06 -34.60
C PHE A 30 -38.36 2.32 -34.92
N ILE A 31 -39.05 2.71 -36.01
CA ILE A 31 -40.33 2.09 -36.42
C ILE A 31 -40.13 0.62 -36.79
N LYS A 32 -39.02 0.28 -37.45
CA LYS A 32 -38.66 -1.10 -37.78
C LYS A 32 -38.57 -1.96 -36.52
N THR A 33 -37.85 -1.49 -35.50
CA THR A 33 -37.72 -2.21 -34.22
C THR A 33 -39.04 -2.27 -33.47
N ARG A 34 -39.79 -1.17 -33.38
CA ARG A 34 -41.13 -1.12 -32.77
C ARG A 34 -42.13 -2.06 -33.46
N CYS A 35 -41.91 -2.38 -34.74
CA CYS A 35 -42.76 -3.32 -35.44
C CYS A 35 -42.73 -4.71 -34.78
N PHE A 36 -41.56 -5.14 -34.32
CA PHE A 36 -41.33 -6.40 -33.62
C PHE A 36 -41.50 -6.28 -32.09
N ASN A 37 -41.17 -5.11 -31.53
CA ASN A 37 -41.38 -4.80 -30.12
C ASN A 37 -42.49 -3.75 -29.95
N LYS A 38 -43.74 -4.18 -29.83
CA LYS A 38 -44.91 -3.28 -29.77
C LYS A 38 -44.94 -2.39 -28.52
N THR A 39 -44.20 -2.73 -27.46
CA THR A 39 -44.12 -1.93 -26.23
C THR A 39 -43.08 -0.81 -26.33
N LEU A 40 -42.22 -0.82 -27.36
CA LEU A 40 -41.24 0.24 -27.59
C LEU A 40 -41.94 1.54 -27.97
N LEU A 41 -41.76 2.58 -27.16
CA LEU A 41 -42.23 3.94 -27.45
C LEU A 41 -41.02 4.86 -27.63
N ALA A 42 -41.25 6.00 -28.29
CA ALA A 42 -40.24 7.05 -28.36
C ALA A 42 -40.26 7.79 -27.02
N ALA A 43 -39.12 7.84 -26.34
CA ALA A 43 -38.96 8.58 -25.08
C ALA A 43 -38.86 10.09 -25.37
N TYR A 44 -37.99 10.47 -26.31
CA TYR A 44 -37.82 11.84 -26.80
C TYR A 44 -37.01 11.84 -28.11
N ASN A 45 -37.07 12.96 -28.84
CA ASN A 45 -36.24 13.18 -30.02
C ASN A 45 -34.80 13.52 -29.58
N GLY A 46 -33.81 12.98 -30.29
CA GLY A 46 -32.40 13.03 -29.92
C GLY A 46 -31.86 11.68 -29.44
N GLU A 47 -30.55 11.62 -29.23
CA GLU A 47 -29.88 10.46 -28.62
C GLU A 47 -30.31 10.24 -27.16
N CYS A 48 -30.28 9.00 -26.67
CA CYS A 48 -30.48 8.76 -25.24
C CYS A 48 -29.36 9.36 -24.38
N CYS A 49 -29.73 9.86 -23.20
CA CYS A 49 -28.79 10.30 -22.18
C CYS A 49 -27.93 9.11 -21.70
N ILE A 50 -26.61 9.25 -21.75
CA ILE A 50 -25.67 8.18 -21.42
C ILE A 50 -25.63 7.98 -19.90
N ASN A 51 -26.07 6.81 -19.43
CA ASN A 51 -25.93 6.41 -18.03
C ASN A 51 -24.72 5.47 -17.86
N ARG A 52 -23.53 6.05 -17.74
CA ARG A 52 -22.27 5.34 -17.42
C ARG A 52 -21.65 5.96 -16.17
N CYS A 53 -22.41 6.00 -15.09
CA CYS A 53 -21.98 6.61 -13.84
C CYS A 53 -21.43 5.58 -12.85
N GLU A 54 -20.27 5.90 -12.26
CA GLU A 54 -19.78 5.21 -11.07
C GLU A 54 -20.76 5.42 -9.91
N GLN A 55 -20.91 4.38 -9.08
CA GLN A 55 -21.76 4.41 -7.90
C GLN A 55 -20.88 4.72 -6.70
N HIS A 56 -20.70 6.01 -6.40
CA HIS A 56 -20.05 6.48 -5.18
C HIS A 56 -20.84 7.67 -4.62
N TRP A 57 -20.86 7.80 -3.29
CA TRP A 57 -21.63 8.83 -2.59
C TRP A 57 -20.88 10.17 -2.58
N ALA A 58 -21.33 11.11 -3.40
CA ALA A 58 -20.84 12.50 -3.47
C ALA A 58 -22.01 13.42 -3.81
N PRO A 59 -22.99 13.57 -2.90
CA PRO A 59 -24.35 13.93 -3.24
C PRO A 59 -24.49 15.36 -3.76
N ILE A 60 -25.42 15.55 -4.69
CA ILE A 60 -25.79 16.84 -5.27
C ILE A 60 -27.29 17.06 -5.10
N CYS A 61 -27.68 18.18 -4.52
CA CYS A 61 -29.08 18.59 -4.43
C CYS A 61 -29.43 19.46 -5.64
N ASP A 62 -30.51 19.13 -6.33
CA ASP A 62 -31.03 19.95 -7.42
C ASP A 62 -32.06 21.00 -6.96
N ASN A 63 -32.47 21.86 -7.89
CA ASN A 63 -33.45 22.92 -7.67
C ASN A 63 -34.90 22.42 -7.44
N HIS A 64 -35.15 21.12 -7.56
CA HIS A 64 -36.42 20.48 -7.20
C HIS A 64 -36.33 19.76 -5.85
N ASN A 65 -35.25 19.99 -5.10
CA ASN A 65 -34.98 19.35 -3.83
C ASN A 65 -34.92 17.82 -3.96
N VAL A 66 -34.33 17.32 -5.06
CA VAL A 66 -34.00 15.90 -5.25
C VAL A 66 -32.50 15.71 -5.07
N THR A 67 -32.13 14.76 -4.22
CA THR A 67 -30.72 14.36 -4.04
C THR A 67 -30.29 13.36 -5.11
N HIS A 68 -29.19 13.68 -5.80
CA HIS A 68 -28.51 12.81 -6.75
C HIS A 68 -27.27 12.21 -6.10
N LEU A 69 -27.03 10.93 -6.31
CA LEU A 69 -25.90 10.17 -5.73
C LEU A 69 -24.55 10.86 -5.93
N ASN A 70 -24.34 11.39 -7.14
CA ASN A 70 -23.18 12.19 -7.50
C ASN A 70 -23.49 13.11 -8.69
N LEU A 71 -22.51 13.94 -9.06
CA LEU A 71 -22.61 14.87 -10.18
C LEU A 71 -22.92 14.17 -11.52
N CYS A 72 -22.41 12.95 -11.73
CA CYS A 72 -22.74 12.19 -12.95
C CYS A 72 -24.23 11.86 -13.00
N MET A 73 -24.78 11.34 -11.90
CA MET A 73 -26.20 11.01 -11.80
C MET A 73 -27.09 12.25 -11.96
N PHE A 74 -26.69 13.39 -11.37
CA PHE A 74 -27.36 14.68 -11.61
C PHE A 74 -27.37 15.05 -13.11
N ASN A 75 -26.23 14.92 -13.80
CA ASN A 75 -26.13 15.27 -15.21
C ASN A 75 -27.00 14.37 -16.11
N VAL A 76 -27.08 13.07 -15.79
CA VAL A 76 -27.99 12.14 -16.47
C VAL A 76 -29.44 12.60 -16.30
N GLN A 77 -29.83 12.94 -15.08
CA GLN A 77 -31.19 13.39 -14.81
C GLN A 77 -31.50 14.73 -15.47
N ASN A 78 -30.55 15.68 -15.45
CA ASN A 78 -30.70 16.97 -16.13
C ASN A 78 -30.87 16.80 -17.64
N CYS A 79 -30.10 15.89 -18.25
CA CYS A 79 -30.25 15.54 -19.66
C CYS A 79 -31.66 15.01 -19.96
N ILE A 80 -32.16 14.07 -19.14
CA ILE A 80 -33.50 13.50 -19.32
C ILE A 80 -34.58 14.59 -19.14
N ALA A 81 -34.46 15.41 -18.10
CA ALA A 81 -35.39 16.50 -17.82
C ALA A 81 -35.45 17.51 -18.99
N THR A 82 -34.30 17.87 -19.53
CA THR A 82 -34.18 18.81 -20.65
C THR A 82 -34.81 18.23 -21.92
N ARG A 83 -34.48 16.98 -22.26
CA ARG A 83 -34.93 16.37 -23.53
C ARG A 83 -36.40 15.94 -23.50
N ARG A 84 -36.89 15.47 -22.36
CA ARG A 84 -38.24 14.91 -22.23
C ARG A 84 -39.28 15.96 -21.85
N PHE A 85 -38.93 16.89 -20.98
CA PHE A 85 -39.86 17.85 -20.39
C PHE A 85 -39.53 19.31 -20.71
N GLY A 86 -38.41 19.58 -21.39
CA GLY A 86 -37.95 20.95 -21.65
C GLY A 86 -37.53 21.69 -20.38
N GLN A 87 -37.21 20.96 -19.31
CA GLN A 87 -36.85 21.52 -18.00
C GLN A 87 -35.35 21.38 -17.78
N SER A 88 -34.68 22.48 -17.41
CA SER A 88 -33.28 22.47 -17.01
C SER A 88 -33.19 22.34 -15.49
N LEU A 89 -32.44 21.35 -15.02
CA LEU A 89 -32.07 21.22 -13.62
C LEU A 89 -30.82 22.05 -13.34
N HIS A 90 -30.76 22.64 -12.15
CA HIS A 90 -29.58 23.35 -11.65
C HIS A 90 -29.22 22.84 -10.27
N ILE A 91 -27.93 22.87 -9.96
CA ILE A 91 -27.42 22.45 -8.66
C ILE A 91 -27.80 23.50 -7.63
N ALA A 92 -28.64 23.12 -6.66
CA ALA A 92 -28.99 23.93 -5.52
C ALA A 92 -27.92 23.87 -4.43
N SER A 93 -27.29 22.70 -4.24
CA SER A 93 -26.19 22.51 -3.29
C SER A 93 -25.30 21.35 -3.71
N ASN A 94 -24.00 21.42 -3.39
CA ASN A 94 -23.04 20.32 -3.54
C ASN A 94 -23.10 19.33 -2.36
N ALA A 95 -24.30 19.12 -1.83
CA ALA A 95 -24.62 18.21 -0.73
C ALA A 95 -26.05 17.66 -0.93
N ALA A 96 -26.48 16.72 -0.11
CA ALA A 96 -27.86 16.22 -0.13
C ALA A 96 -28.89 17.31 0.23
N CYS A 97 -30.13 17.16 -0.23
CA CYS A 97 -31.22 18.10 0.03
C CYS A 97 -31.74 18.01 1.47
N SER A 98 -32.11 19.13 2.08
CA SER A 98 -32.53 19.20 3.50
C SER A 98 -33.80 18.40 3.83
N ASN A 99 -34.70 18.18 2.86
CA ASN A 99 -35.96 17.45 3.09
C ASN A 99 -35.94 16.00 2.57
N ASP A 100 -34.90 15.61 1.81
CA ASP A 100 -34.69 14.20 1.46
C ASP A 100 -33.83 13.59 2.55
N ALA A 101 -34.50 13.20 3.64
CA ALA A 101 -33.89 12.52 4.76
C ALA A 101 -32.99 11.38 4.28
N CYS A 102 -31.84 11.23 4.94
CA CYS A 102 -30.83 10.18 4.77
C CYS A 102 -31.42 8.77 4.88
N ASN A 103 -32.16 8.37 3.85
CA ASN A 103 -32.97 7.17 3.81
C ASN A 103 -32.69 6.46 2.49
N MET A 104 -31.41 6.22 2.21
CA MET A 104 -31.06 5.27 1.16
C MET A 104 -31.66 3.93 1.57
N GLN A 105 -32.50 3.37 0.70
CA GLN A 105 -33.06 2.04 0.87
C GLN A 105 -31.95 1.01 0.70
N CYS A 106 -31.19 0.78 1.78
CA CYS A 106 -30.16 -0.23 1.81
C CYS A 106 -30.80 -1.62 1.75
N LYS A 107 -30.17 -2.54 1.01
CA LYS A 107 -30.69 -3.90 0.87
C LYS A 107 -30.58 -4.62 2.22
N PRO A 108 -31.69 -5.09 2.81
CA PRO A 108 -31.64 -5.83 4.06
C PRO A 108 -30.81 -7.10 3.89
N ASN A 109 -30.04 -7.47 4.92
CA ASN A 109 -29.18 -8.66 4.98
C ASN A 109 -28.03 -8.69 3.96
N ASN A 110 -27.65 -7.55 3.35
CA ASN A 110 -26.46 -7.45 2.53
C ASN A 110 -25.20 -7.19 3.38
N TYR A 111 -24.66 -8.25 3.98
CA TYR A 111 -23.49 -8.13 4.85
C TYR A 111 -22.19 -8.10 4.02
N GLN A 112 -21.63 -6.90 3.86
CA GLN A 112 -20.37 -6.60 3.20
C GLN A 112 -19.65 -5.52 4.02
N PRO A 113 -19.08 -5.89 5.18
CA PRO A 113 -18.74 -4.94 6.22
C PRO A 113 -17.70 -3.94 5.76
N VAL A 114 -17.79 -2.74 6.32
CA VAL A 114 -16.82 -1.67 6.11
C VAL A 114 -16.44 -1.05 7.45
N CYS A 115 -15.17 -0.68 7.59
CA CYS A 115 -14.67 0.01 8.75
C CYS A 115 -14.67 1.52 8.48
N ALA A 116 -15.25 2.30 9.39
CA ALA A 116 -15.25 3.74 9.30
C ALA A 116 -14.06 4.37 10.05
N SER A 117 -13.78 5.64 9.76
CA SER A 117 -12.67 6.41 10.34
C SER A 117 -12.72 6.55 11.87
N ASN A 118 -13.88 6.31 12.49
CA ASN A 118 -14.09 6.28 13.94
C ASN A 118 -13.92 4.88 14.57
N GLY A 119 -13.49 3.88 13.80
CA GLY A 119 -13.27 2.51 14.30
C GLY A 119 -14.53 1.68 14.47
N ILE A 120 -15.68 2.13 13.94
CA ILE A 120 -16.95 1.38 13.99
C ILE A 120 -17.17 0.60 12.69
N THR A 121 -17.55 -0.68 12.81
CA THR A 121 -17.96 -1.50 11.66
C THR A 121 -19.40 -1.23 11.26
N TYR A 122 -19.62 -0.97 9.98
CA TYR A 122 -20.94 -0.87 9.37
C TYR A 122 -21.22 -2.11 8.52
N GLN A 123 -22.49 -2.56 8.48
CA GLN A 123 -22.87 -3.79 7.75
C GLN A 123 -22.50 -3.75 6.26
N ASN A 124 -22.57 -2.55 5.66
CA ASN A 124 -22.15 -2.27 4.30
C ASN A 124 -21.99 -0.76 4.09
N GLU A 125 -21.43 -0.39 2.95
CA GLU A 125 -21.18 1.00 2.56
C GLU A 125 -22.45 1.86 2.51
N CYS A 126 -23.61 1.28 2.17
CA CYS A 126 -24.88 2.02 2.15
C CYS A 126 -25.29 2.47 3.56
N GLU A 127 -25.18 1.59 4.55
CA GLU A 127 -25.47 1.92 5.96
C GLU A 127 -24.50 2.99 6.50
N LEU A 128 -23.20 2.90 6.15
CA LEU A 128 -22.23 3.94 6.49
C LEU A 128 -22.62 5.29 5.87
N ASN A 129 -22.98 5.31 4.59
CA ASN A 129 -23.36 6.54 3.89
C ASN A 129 -24.66 7.16 4.45
N ASN A 130 -25.60 6.36 4.94
CA ASN A 130 -26.79 6.87 5.63
C ASN A 130 -26.39 7.65 6.89
N VAL A 131 -25.52 7.08 7.72
CA VAL A 131 -25.04 7.77 8.94
C VAL A 131 -24.19 9.00 8.62
N ILE A 132 -23.30 8.93 7.62
CA ILE A 132 -22.54 10.09 7.15
C ILE A 132 -23.49 11.21 6.70
N CYS A 133 -24.54 10.88 5.97
CA CYS A 133 -25.56 11.83 5.56
C CYS A 133 -26.23 12.48 6.78
N GLU A 134 -26.65 11.70 7.78
CA GLU A 134 -27.32 12.22 8.99
C GLU A 134 -26.43 13.18 9.76
N LEU A 135 -25.14 12.85 9.93
CA LEU A 135 -24.16 13.71 10.59
C LEU A 135 -23.94 15.03 9.84
N ASN A 136 -23.87 14.98 8.51
CA ASN A 136 -23.73 16.18 7.69
C ASN A 136 -24.97 17.09 7.79
N MET A 137 -26.18 16.53 7.92
CA MET A 137 -27.40 17.33 8.14
C MET A 137 -27.38 18.06 9.49
N GLN A 138 -26.83 17.45 10.55
CA GLN A 138 -26.77 18.05 11.89
C GLN A 138 -25.74 19.20 11.97
N ASN A 139 -24.64 19.11 11.21
CA ASN A 139 -23.60 20.14 11.18
C ASN A 139 -24.01 21.47 10.54
N HIS A 140 -25.16 21.55 9.86
CA HIS A 140 -25.70 22.80 9.35
C HIS A 140 -26.42 23.66 10.40
N GLN A 141 -26.56 23.18 11.65
CA GLN A 141 -27.25 23.91 12.72
C GLN A 141 -26.32 24.69 13.67
N TRP A 142 -24.99 24.51 13.59
CA TRP A 142 -24.04 25.19 14.48
C TRP A 142 -22.91 25.88 13.73
N ASN A 143 -22.94 27.20 13.85
CA ASN A 143 -21.99 28.15 13.30
C ASN A 143 -20.91 28.40 14.37
N TRP A 144 -19.65 28.48 13.94
CA TRP A 144 -18.42 28.95 14.64
C TRP A 144 -18.05 28.31 16.01
N ILE A 145 -16.89 27.64 15.99
CA ILE A 145 -16.13 27.04 17.10
C ILE A 145 -16.57 25.61 17.47
N ARG A 146 -16.09 24.64 16.70
CA ARG A 146 -15.67 23.36 17.28
C ARG A 146 -14.53 22.77 16.44
N ASN A 147 -13.49 22.37 17.16
CA ASN A 147 -12.27 21.75 16.63
C ASN A 147 -12.64 20.59 15.71
N ASP A 148 -11.82 20.40 14.68
CA ASP A 148 -11.50 19.20 13.90
C ASP A 148 -11.98 17.83 14.46
N GLU A 149 -13.28 17.68 14.70
CA GLU A 149 -13.90 16.40 15.01
C GLU A 149 -14.07 15.71 13.66
N THR A 150 -13.17 14.76 13.46
CA THR A 150 -12.93 13.95 12.26
C THR A 150 -14.21 13.68 11.49
N LYS A 151 -14.28 14.23 10.27
CA LYS A 151 -15.27 13.85 9.26
C LYS A 151 -15.37 12.32 9.22
N LEU A 152 -16.57 11.80 9.46
CA LEU A 152 -16.83 10.36 9.34
C LEU A 152 -16.69 9.96 7.86
N GLU A 153 -15.82 9.00 7.58
CA GLU A 153 -15.57 8.50 6.24
C GLU A 153 -15.21 7.01 6.27
N LEU A 154 -15.25 6.38 5.09
CA LEU A 154 -14.82 4.99 4.91
C LEU A 154 -13.30 4.91 5.09
N ASP A 155 -12.84 4.06 6.01
CA ASP A 155 -11.41 3.82 6.25
C ASP A 155 -10.90 2.64 5.40
N TYR A 156 -11.53 1.47 5.52
CA TYR A 156 -11.23 0.31 4.67
C TYR A 156 -12.40 -0.67 4.57
N ILE A 157 -12.32 -1.57 3.59
CA ILE A 157 -13.30 -2.64 3.37
C ILE A 157 -13.00 -3.82 4.32
N GLY A 158 -14.02 -4.27 5.05
CA GLY A 158 -13.94 -5.28 6.09
C GLY A 158 -14.40 -4.77 7.45
N GLU A 159 -14.49 -5.67 8.42
CA GLU A 159 -14.73 -5.32 9.82
C GLU A 159 -13.53 -4.57 10.41
N CYS A 160 -13.80 -3.66 11.35
CA CYS A 160 -12.75 -2.93 12.04
C CYS A 160 -11.87 -3.84 12.88
N CYS A 161 -10.57 -3.58 12.86
CA CYS A 161 -9.58 -4.37 13.59
C CYS A 161 -9.84 -4.44 15.11
N GLU A 162 -10.34 -3.36 15.73
CA GLU A 162 -10.68 -3.35 17.16
C GLU A 162 -11.76 -4.37 17.55
N GLU A 163 -12.71 -4.65 16.67
CA GLU A 163 -13.73 -5.67 16.92
C GLU A 163 -13.16 -7.09 16.80
N ILE A 164 -12.11 -7.26 16.00
CA ILE A 164 -11.44 -8.55 15.77
C ILE A 164 -10.44 -8.85 16.88
N THR A 165 -9.59 -7.90 17.23
CA THR A 165 -8.50 -8.06 18.21
C THR A 165 -8.95 -7.79 19.64
N GLY A 166 -10.09 -7.13 19.81
CA GLY A 166 -10.48 -6.52 21.09
C GLY A 166 -9.75 -5.20 21.33
N LYS A 167 -10.27 -4.41 22.27
CA LYS A 167 -9.61 -3.20 22.74
C LYS A 167 -8.45 -3.59 23.66
N CYS A 168 -7.26 -3.08 23.36
CA CYS A 168 -6.10 -3.27 24.23
C CYS A 168 -6.28 -2.49 25.53
N ASP A 169 -6.01 -3.12 26.66
CA ASP A 169 -6.11 -2.48 27.97
C ASP A 169 -4.79 -1.77 28.28
N GLU A 170 -4.85 -0.54 28.79
CA GLU A 170 -3.66 0.20 29.21
C GLU A 170 -2.94 -0.47 30.39
N ASN A 171 -3.61 -1.39 31.09
CA ASN A 171 -3.04 -2.19 32.18
C ASN A 171 -2.37 -3.49 31.71
N ASP A 172 -2.31 -3.74 30.40
CA ASP A 172 -1.66 -4.94 29.87
C ASP A 172 -0.17 -4.98 30.20
N ASN A 173 0.34 -6.19 30.48
CA ASN A 173 1.72 -6.41 30.89
C ASN A 173 2.71 -5.90 29.83
N LEU A 174 3.40 -4.79 30.13
CA LEU A 174 4.36 -4.14 29.24
C LEU A 174 5.44 -5.14 28.78
N SER A 175 5.29 -5.61 27.55
CA SER A 175 6.10 -6.66 26.93
C SER A 175 6.40 -6.20 25.52
N PRO A 176 7.37 -5.27 25.34
CA PRO A 176 7.54 -4.56 24.09
C PRO A 176 7.94 -5.49 22.95
N ILE A 177 7.49 -5.15 21.74
CA ILE A 177 7.70 -5.93 20.53
C ILE A 177 8.21 -5.00 19.43
N CYS A 178 9.28 -5.41 18.74
CA CYS A 178 9.77 -4.74 17.56
C CYS A 178 9.19 -5.41 16.31
N ASP A 179 8.46 -4.65 15.50
CA ASP A 179 7.95 -5.13 14.22
C ASP A 179 9.00 -5.05 13.10
N SER A 180 8.67 -5.63 11.94
CA SER A 180 9.52 -5.65 10.75
C SER A 180 9.72 -4.29 10.07
N GLU A 181 8.99 -3.26 10.49
CA GLU A 181 9.15 -1.88 10.03
C GLU A 181 9.94 -1.04 11.04
N GLY A 182 10.45 -1.64 12.13
CA GLY A 182 11.24 -0.95 13.14
C GLY A 182 10.40 -0.12 14.10
N ARG A 183 9.10 -0.41 14.26
CA ARG A 183 8.24 0.20 15.27
C ARG A 183 8.14 -0.69 16.51
N THR A 184 8.26 -0.04 17.67
CA THR A 184 8.02 -0.67 18.97
C THR A 184 6.53 -0.59 19.31
N HIS A 185 5.94 -1.72 19.65
CA HIS A 185 4.60 -1.85 20.23
C HIS A 185 4.74 -2.21 21.70
N ASN A 186 3.88 -1.70 22.59
CA ASN A 186 4.03 -1.91 24.03
C ASN A 186 3.73 -3.35 24.46
N ASN A 187 2.85 -4.02 23.71
CA ASN A 187 2.42 -5.39 23.97
C ASN A 187 1.96 -6.07 22.68
N ILE A 188 1.58 -7.35 22.78
CA ILE A 188 1.12 -8.15 21.65
C ILE A 188 -0.22 -7.66 21.07
N CYS A 189 -1.11 -7.12 21.90
CA CYS A 189 -2.40 -6.61 21.44
C CYS A 189 -2.21 -5.41 20.51
N GLU A 190 -1.38 -4.43 20.91
CA GLU A 190 -1.05 -3.28 20.06
C GLU A 190 -0.42 -3.71 18.74
N TYR A 191 0.50 -4.68 18.79
CA TYR A 191 1.10 -5.24 17.58
C TYR A 191 0.05 -5.90 16.68
N GLU A 192 -0.85 -6.73 17.22
CA GLU A 192 -1.89 -7.42 16.45
C GLU A 192 -2.87 -6.44 15.81
N GLN A 193 -3.25 -5.38 16.54
CA GLN A 193 -4.09 -4.30 16.03
C GLN A 193 -3.38 -3.59 14.86
N MET A 194 -2.10 -3.23 15.02
CA MET A 194 -1.33 -2.58 13.96
C MET A 194 -1.07 -3.50 12.76
N ALA A 195 -0.83 -4.79 12.98
CA ALA A 195 -0.70 -5.78 11.93
C ALA A 195 -1.99 -5.92 11.11
N CYS A 196 -3.14 -5.94 11.79
CA CYS A 196 -4.44 -5.92 11.13
C CYS A 196 -4.64 -4.64 10.30
N LEU A 197 -4.39 -3.47 10.87
CA LEU A 197 -4.55 -2.20 10.15
C LEU A 197 -3.62 -2.08 8.96
N SER A 198 -2.36 -2.51 9.12
CA SER A 198 -1.36 -2.55 8.04
C SER A 198 -1.84 -3.40 6.87
N GLN A 199 -2.39 -4.58 7.16
CA GLN A 199 -2.92 -5.46 6.14
C GLN A 199 -4.19 -4.91 5.47
N ARG A 200 -5.10 -4.30 6.25
CA ARG A 200 -6.38 -3.79 5.74
C ARG A 200 -6.25 -2.50 4.93
N ARG A 201 -5.44 -1.54 5.39
CA ARG A 201 -5.26 -0.23 4.76
C ARG A 201 -4.20 -0.26 3.65
N PHE A 202 -3.12 -1.01 3.85
CA PHE A 202 -1.93 -0.94 2.98
C PHE A 202 -1.55 -2.27 2.32
N GLN A 203 -2.27 -3.37 2.60
CA GLN A 203 -1.97 -4.72 2.09
C GLN A 203 -0.56 -5.21 2.45
N THR A 204 -0.04 -4.75 3.58
CA THR A 204 1.28 -5.08 4.10
C THR A 204 1.16 -6.02 5.29
N ASN A 205 1.89 -7.14 5.23
CA ASN A 205 1.98 -8.10 6.32
C ASN A 205 3.13 -7.73 7.26
N LEU A 206 2.80 -7.18 8.43
CA LEU A 206 3.78 -6.98 9.49
C LEU A 206 4.18 -8.32 10.10
N THR A 207 5.47 -8.45 10.43
CA THR A 207 6.00 -9.60 11.16
C THR A 207 6.74 -9.13 12.40
N ILE A 208 6.79 -9.98 13.42
CA ILE A 208 7.57 -9.71 14.62
C ILE A 208 9.04 -9.93 14.29
N GLN A 209 9.85 -8.89 14.47
CA GLN A 209 11.29 -8.94 14.27
C GLN A 209 11.99 -9.54 15.49
N TYR A 210 11.60 -9.11 16.70
CA TYR A 210 12.00 -9.69 17.99
C TYR A 210 11.15 -9.13 19.15
N TRP A 211 11.23 -9.81 20.30
CA TRP A 211 10.49 -9.47 21.53
C TRP A 211 11.29 -8.52 22.42
N ASP A 212 11.34 -7.25 22.04
CA ASP A 212 11.86 -6.15 22.84
C ASP A 212 11.56 -4.82 22.15
N GLU A 213 11.97 -3.70 22.74
CA GLU A 213 11.97 -2.41 22.06
C GLU A 213 12.90 -2.42 20.84
N CYS A 214 12.47 -1.80 19.74
CA CYS A 214 13.30 -1.62 18.55
C CYS A 214 14.58 -0.84 18.88
N CYS A 215 15.67 -1.22 18.21
CA CYS A 215 16.92 -0.48 18.30
C CYS A 215 16.77 0.88 17.60
N ILE A 216 17.26 1.95 18.23
CA ILE A 216 17.09 3.32 17.72
C ILE A 216 18.07 3.57 16.56
N ASP A 217 17.56 3.81 15.36
CA ASP A 217 18.34 4.27 14.20
C ASP A 217 18.30 5.81 14.08
N ASP A 218 19.18 6.49 14.79
CA ASP A 218 19.42 7.95 14.66
C ASP A 218 20.75 8.25 13.94
N CYS A 219 21.13 7.41 12.98
CA CYS A 219 22.41 7.58 12.28
C CYS A 219 22.36 8.65 11.16
N GLN A 220 21.20 9.26 10.89
CA GLN A 220 21.01 10.19 9.76
C GLN A 220 21.87 11.46 9.85
N ARG A 221 22.27 11.86 11.06
CA ARG A 221 23.09 13.06 11.28
C ARG A 221 24.60 12.79 11.19
N GLU A 222 25.02 11.53 11.12
CA GLU A 222 26.43 11.16 11.16
C GLU A 222 26.98 10.96 9.74
N GLN A 223 27.57 12.03 9.18
CA GLN A 223 28.16 12.02 7.83
C GLN A 223 29.59 11.47 7.81
N THR A 224 30.17 11.10 8.96
CA THR A 224 31.55 10.62 9.02
C THR A 224 31.62 9.20 8.47
N GLN A 225 32.11 9.08 7.23
CA GLN A 225 32.38 7.79 6.62
C GLN A 225 33.66 7.20 7.22
N MET A 226 33.48 6.27 8.15
CA MET A 226 34.56 5.58 8.84
C MET A 226 34.22 4.09 8.90
N PRO A 227 34.46 3.34 7.82
CA PRO A 227 33.99 1.97 7.75
C PRO A 227 34.62 1.12 8.84
N LEU A 228 33.90 0.12 9.35
CA LEU A 228 34.36 -0.81 10.38
C LEU A 228 34.04 -2.25 9.96
N CYS A 229 34.98 -3.15 10.19
CA CYS A 229 34.75 -4.58 10.00
C CYS A 229 34.49 -5.23 11.34
N ASP A 230 33.38 -5.96 11.46
CA ASP A 230 33.07 -6.73 12.66
C ASP A 230 33.66 -8.16 12.63
N ASN A 231 33.48 -8.89 13.72
CA ASN A 231 33.95 -10.26 13.89
C ASN A 231 33.18 -11.31 13.05
N THR A 232 32.11 -10.89 12.36
CA THR A 232 31.33 -11.71 11.41
C THR A 232 31.71 -11.43 9.95
N GLN A 233 32.68 -10.55 9.72
CA GLN A 233 33.10 -10.07 8.39
C GLN A 233 32.04 -9.19 7.70
N THR A 234 31.21 -8.49 8.48
CA THR A 234 30.29 -7.49 7.95
C THR A 234 30.92 -6.09 8.05
N THR A 235 30.81 -5.32 6.97
CA THR A 235 31.29 -3.93 6.93
C THR A 235 30.16 -3.00 7.33
N HIS A 236 30.43 -2.11 8.27
CA HIS A 236 29.53 -1.05 8.73
C HIS A 236 30.07 0.29 8.29
N GLU A 237 29.21 1.23 7.88
CA GLU A 237 29.62 2.51 7.31
C GLU A 237 30.34 3.43 8.31
N ASN A 238 29.89 3.40 9.55
CA ASN A 238 30.37 4.22 10.66
C ASN A 238 30.06 3.56 12.02
N TRP A 239 30.49 4.22 13.09
CA TRP A 239 30.29 3.73 14.45
C TRP A 239 28.81 3.64 14.84
N CYS A 240 27.96 4.55 14.35
CA CYS A 240 26.52 4.49 14.62
C CYS A 240 25.89 3.24 14.02
N LYS A 241 26.11 2.97 12.73
CA LYS A 241 25.60 1.75 12.08
C LYS A 241 26.17 0.47 12.72
N PHE A 242 27.42 0.49 13.17
CA PHE A 242 27.99 -0.63 13.91
C PHE A 242 27.29 -0.86 15.27
N ARG A 243 27.02 0.21 16.04
CA ARG A 243 26.28 0.10 17.33
C ARG A 243 24.84 -0.35 17.13
N LEU A 244 24.19 0.12 16.07
CA LEU A 244 22.85 -0.32 15.69
C LEU A 244 22.84 -1.83 15.42
N ALA A 245 23.78 -2.31 14.61
CA ALA A 245 23.93 -3.74 14.33
C ALA A 245 24.27 -4.56 15.59
N GLN A 246 25.07 -4.02 16.52
CA GLN A 246 25.32 -4.65 17.82
C GLN A 246 24.03 -4.82 18.62
N CYS A 247 23.19 -3.78 18.67
CA CYS A 247 21.89 -3.83 19.34
C CYS A 247 20.99 -4.90 18.71
N GLU A 248 20.82 -4.88 17.39
CA GLU A 248 19.96 -5.83 16.69
C GLU A 248 20.44 -7.28 16.84
N SER A 249 21.75 -7.52 16.72
CA SER A 249 22.34 -8.84 16.92
C SER A 249 22.14 -9.35 18.36
N HIS A 250 22.24 -8.46 19.34
CA HIS A 250 21.98 -8.80 20.74
C HIS A 250 20.51 -9.15 20.95
N ARG A 251 19.57 -8.34 20.47
CA ARG A 251 18.13 -8.58 20.63
C ARG A 251 17.65 -9.84 19.91
N ARG A 252 18.14 -10.10 18.68
CA ARG A 252 17.70 -11.26 17.86
C ARG A 252 18.37 -12.57 18.24
N PHE A 253 19.67 -12.54 18.51
CA PHE A 253 20.49 -13.75 18.60
C PHE A 253 21.19 -13.91 19.94
N ASN A 254 21.01 -12.96 20.88
CA ASN A 254 21.75 -12.89 22.13
C ASN A 254 23.27 -12.93 21.91
N ARG A 255 23.73 -12.20 20.88
CA ARG A 255 25.14 -12.12 20.47
C ARG A 255 25.55 -10.67 20.29
N THR A 256 26.61 -10.26 20.98
CA THR A 256 27.20 -8.94 20.82
C THR A 256 28.30 -8.98 19.75
N LEU A 257 28.12 -8.24 18.66
CA LEU A 257 29.15 -8.10 17.63
C LEU A 257 30.38 -7.40 18.22
N GLN A 258 31.57 -7.84 17.82
CA GLN A 258 32.84 -7.25 18.24
C GLN A 258 33.55 -6.61 17.06
N LEU A 259 34.26 -5.51 17.30
CA LEU A 259 35.08 -4.89 16.27
C LEU A 259 36.26 -5.82 15.93
N ALA A 260 36.39 -6.22 14.67
CA ALA A 260 37.58 -6.93 14.20
C ALA A 260 38.71 -5.94 13.89
N TYR A 261 38.43 -4.89 13.10
CA TYR A 261 39.35 -3.81 12.80
C TYR A 261 38.64 -2.62 12.13
N ILE A 262 39.31 -1.47 12.13
CA ILE A 262 38.83 -0.26 11.43
C ILE A 262 39.09 -0.40 9.92
N GLY A 263 38.09 0.00 9.14
CA GLY A 263 38.00 -0.03 7.69
C GLY A 263 37.09 -1.18 7.18
N GLU A 264 36.80 -1.18 5.88
CA GLU A 264 36.00 -2.22 5.21
C GLU A 264 36.55 -3.64 5.39
N CYS A 265 35.70 -4.66 5.47
CA CYS A 265 36.17 -6.04 5.58
C CYS A 265 37.00 -6.45 4.35
N CYS A 266 38.15 -7.08 4.60
CA CYS A 266 38.96 -7.68 3.56
C CYS A 266 38.19 -8.83 2.90
N MET A 267 37.92 -8.74 1.60
CA MET A 267 37.25 -9.80 0.84
C MET A 267 38.27 -10.70 0.14
N ILE A 268 37.91 -11.96 -0.12
CA ILE A 268 38.65 -12.80 -1.08
C ILE A 268 38.02 -12.52 -2.45
N THR A 269 38.76 -11.85 -3.34
CA THR A 269 38.30 -11.69 -4.72
C THR A 269 38.42 -13.02 -5.45
N ASN A 270 37.39 -13.41 -6.21
CA ASN A 270 37.43 -14.55 -7.12
C ASN A 270 37.73 -14.06 -8.54
N ASP A 271 38.78 -13.25 -8.69
CA ASP A 271 39.25 -12.83 -10.02
C ASP A 271 39.86 -14.02 -10.77
N ASP A 272 39.81 -13.99 -12.10
CA ASP A 272 40.49 -14.96 -12.97
C ASP A 272 42.03 -15.00 -12.74
N ASN A 273 42.60 -13.96 -12.10
CA ASN A 273 44.00 -13.91 -11.65
C ASN A 273 44.30 -14.78 -10.40
N CYS A 274 43.28 -15.40 -9.78
CA CYS A 274 43.46 -16.34 -8.68
C CYS A 274 43.80 -17.77 -9.14
N THR A 275 44.05 -17.97 -10.45
CA THR A 275 44.15 -19.29 -11.12
C THR A 275 45.46 -20.04 -10.90
N ASP A 276 46.43 -19.49 -10.17
CA ASP A 276 47.63 -20.23 -9.81
C ASP A 276 47.40 -21.14 -8.59
N ASN A 277 47.18 -22.43 -8.87
CA ASN A 277 47.09 -23.56 -7.92
C ASN A 277 48.37 -23.81 -7.09
N ASN A 278 49.33 -22.87 -7.10
CA ASN A 278 50.57 -22.98 -6.37
C ASN A 278 50.41 -22.38 -4.97
N SER A 279 50.64 -23.20 -3.95
CA SER A 279 50.65 -22.74 -2.57
C SER A 279 51.72 -21.68 -2.35
N ILE A 280 51.44 -20.64 -1.59
CA ILE A 280 52.39 -19.53 -1.35
C ILE A 280 52.81 -19.53 0.11
N CYS A 281 54.09 -19.43 0.41
CA CYS A 281 54.57 -19.24 1.78
C CYS A 281 54.89 -17.77 2.03
N ASP A 282 54.33 -17.19 3.09
CA ASP A 282 54.59 -15.80 3.48
C ASP A 282 55.83 -15.66 4.37
N THR A 283 56.27 -14.42 4.60
CA THR A 283 57.39 -14.07 5.48
C THR A 283 57.19 -14.46 6.95
N ASP A 284 55.96 -14.81 7.35
CA ASP A 284 55.62 -15.31 8.68
C ASP A 284 55.62 -16.85 8.74
N GLY A 285 56.01 -17.51 7.63
CA GLY A 285 56.08 -18.97 7.52
C GLY A 285 54.73 -19.65 7.38
N MET A 286 53.63 -18.93 7.09
CA MET A 286 52.34 -19.55 6.81
C MET A 286 52.16 -19.84 5.32
N THR A 287 51.63 -21.03 5.03
CA THR A 287 51.30 -21.46 3.67
C THR A 287 49.85 -21.15 3.32
N HIS A 288 49.66 -20.45 2.21
CA HIS A 288 48.39 -20.06 1.59
C HIS A 288 48.06 -20.97 0.42
N ARG A 289 46.76 -21.14 0.11
CA ARG A 289 46.31 -22.02 -0.98
C ARG A 289 46.64 -21.43 -2.35
N ASN A 290 46.45 -20.12 -2.50
CA ASN A 290 46.68 -19.37 -3.73
C ASN A 290 46.98 -17.90 -3.40
N LEU A 291 47.25 -17.10 -4.43
CA LEU A 291 47.55 -15.66 -4.32
C LEU A 291 46.46 -14.87 -3.61
N CYS A 292 45.19 -15.20 -3.84
CA CYS A 292 44.06 -14.46 -3.28
C CYS A 292 43.89 -14.71 -1.77
N THR A 293 44.13 -15.95 -1.31
CA THR A 293 44.19 -16.24 0.14
C THR A 293 45.36 -15.53 0.83
N PHE A 294 46.50 -15.37 0.15
CA PHE A 294 47.62 -14.58 0.65
C PHE A 294 47.27 -13.08 0.74
N HIS A 295 46.73 -12.48 -0.31
CA HIS A 295 46.33 -11.07 -0.31
C HIS A 295 45.26 -10.75 0.74
N HIS A 296 44.32 -11.66 0.94
CA HIS A 296 43.34 -11.55 2.02
C HIS A 296 44.01 -11.49 3.40
N LYS A 297 44.94 -12.41 3.72
CA LYS A 297 45.70 -12.33 4.98
C LYS A 297 46.56 -11.07 5.05
N GLN A 298 47.17 -10.65 3.95
CA GLN A 298 48.00 -9.44 3.87
C GLN A 298 47.17 -8.20 4.21
N CYS A 299 45.94 -8.11 3.69
CA CYS A 299 44.98 -7.06 4.03
C CYS A 299 44.65 -7.06 5.53
N ILE A 300 44.33 -8.22 6.11
CA ILE A 300 44.03 -8.33 7.55
C ILE A 300 45.24 -7.91 8.40
N MET A 301 46.43 -8.43 8.13
CA MET A 301 47.65 -8.10 8.89
C MET A 301 47.99 -6.61 8.83
N LYS A 302 47.78 -5.98 7.67
CA LYS A 302 47.97 -4.53 7.49
C LYS A 302 47.00 -3.75 8.38
N ARG A 303 45.75 -4.19 8.53
CA ARG A 303 44.71 -3.48 9.30
C ARG A 303 44.76 -3.76 10.80
N THR A 304 45.02 -5.00 11.22
CA THR A 304 45.00 -5.37 12.64
C THR A 304 46.32 -5.14 13.35
N LYS A 305 47.45 -5.32 12.65
CA LYS A 305 48.80 -5.29 13.25
C LYS A 305 49.72 -4.23 12.64
N GLN A 306 49.23 -3.43 11.69
CA GLN A 306 50.06 -2.50 10.91
C GLN A 306 51.30 -3.17 10.30
N LYS A 307 51.20 -4.46 10.00
CA LYS A 307 52.31 -5.30 9.54
C LYS A 307 52.12 -5.66 8.08
N LEU A 308 53.11 -5.33 7.26
CA LEU A 308 53.19 -5.80 5.89
C LEU A 308 53.86 -7.18 5.85
N ILE A 309 53.15 -8.17 5.33
CA ILE A 309 53.71 -9.49 5.01
C ILE A 309 53.98 -9.58 3.52
N ASN A 310 55.09 -10.21 3.12
CA ASN A 310 55.47 -10.40 1.73
C ASN A 310 55.48 -11.90 1.38
N ILE A 311 55.53 -12.20 0.08
CA ILE A 311 55.73 -13.57 -0.39
C ILE A 311 57.20 -13.94 -0.13
N ALA A 312 57.43 -15.02 0.63
CA ALA A 312 58.77 -15.56 0.84
C ALA A 312 59.18 -16.45 -0.33
N TYR A 313 58.30 -17.36 -0.77
CA TYR A 313 58.49 -18.22 -1.94
C TYR A 313 57.17 -18.88 -2.39
N TYR A 314 57.17 -19.41 -3.62
CA TYR A 314 56.09 -20.23 -4.17
C TYR A 314 56.38 -21.73 -3.94
N GLY A 315 55.39 -22.51 -3.51
CA GLY A 315 55.47 -23.94 -3.19
C GLY A 315 55.23 -24.26 -1.71
N LYS A 316 55.06 -25.56 -1.37
CA LYS A 316 54.93 -26.03 0.02
C LYS A 316 56.30 -26.11 0.69
N LEU A 317 56.34 -25.85 2.00
CA LEU A 317 57.53 -26.01 2.83
C LEU A 317 58.02 -27.47 2.72
N PHE A 318 59.14 -27.71 2.03
CA PHE A 318 59.83 -28.99 2.13
C PHE A 318 60.39 -29.09 3.55
N LYS A 319 59.71 -29.84 4.42
CA LYS A 319 60.33 -30.33 5.65
C LYS A 319 61.55 -31.14 5.23
N HIS A 320 62.74 -30.55 5.36
CA HIS A 320 63.96 -31.33 5.37
C HIS A 320 63.86 -32.29 6.56
N PHE A 321 63.44 -33.53 6.27
CA PHE A 321 63.81 -34.64 7.12
C PHE A 321 65.32 -34.70 7.09
N GLY A 322 65.96 -34.20 8.16
CA GLY A 322 67.34 -34.50 8.46
C GLY A 322 67.48 -36.02 8.60
N LYS A 323 67.75 -36.69 7.48
CA LYS A 323 68.29 -38.04 7.49
C LYS A 323 69.79 -37.90 7.70
N LYS A 324 70.18 -38.28 8.91
CA LYS A 324 71.45 -38.92 9.32
C LYS A 324 72.54 -38.98 8.24
N LYS A 325 73.72 -38.48 8.59
CA LYS A 325 74.95 -39.24 8.43
C LYS A 325 75.62 -39.37 9.78
#